data_AF-A0A932UIQ2-F1
#
_entry.id   AF-A0A932UIQ2-F1
#
_cell.length_a   1.000
_cell.length_b   1.000
_cell.length_c   1.000
_cell.angle_alpha   90.00
_cell.angle_beta   90.00
_cell.angle_gamma   90.00
#
_symmetry.space_group_name_H-M   'P 1'
#
loop_
_entity.id
_entity.type
_entity.pdbx_description
1 polymer ?
#
loop_
_entity_poly.entity_id
_entity_poly.type
_entity_poly.pdbx_seq_one_letter_code
_entity_poly.pdbx_strand_id
1 'polypeptide(L)' 'MREDKTKARLRAGLPVIGTFAFFGDPAVVEIVGSAGFDFVIIDAEHSPRDLGWVQEMVRAADAVDLTPLVRVL' A
#
# COMPACT_ATOMS: atom_id res chain seq x y z
N MET A 1 14.50 -3.90 7.16
CA MET A 1 13.11 -3.40 7.25
C MET A 1 13.18 -1.89 7.29
N ARG A 2 12.59 -1.20 6.31
CA ARG A 2 12.59 0.28 6.21
C ARG A 2 11.68 0.88 7.30
N GLU A 3 11.92 2.15 7.62
CA GLU A 3 11.04 2.92 8.50
C GLU A 3 9.71 3.23 7.79
N ASP A 4 8.59 3.00 8.47
CA ASP A 4 7.25 3.29 7.95
C ASP A 4 6.93 4.79 8.09
N LYS A 5 7.05 5.52 6.98
CA LYS A 5 6.83 6.98 6.91
C LYS A 5 5.40 7.37 7.23
N THR A 6 4.41 6.57 6.79
CA THR A 6 3.00 6.81 7.08
C THR A 6 2.75 6.75 8.58
N LYS A 7 3.28 5.73 9.25
CA LYS A 7 3.17 5.59 10.71
C LYS A 7 3.88 6.72 11.46
N ALA A 8 5.05 7.15 10.99
CA ALA A 8 5.77 8.28 11.57
C ALA A 8 4.99 9.60 11.44
N ARG A 9 4.43 9.89 10.26
CA ARG A 9 3.60 11.07 9.98
C ARG A 9 2.32 11.08 10.83
N LEU A 10 1.62 9.95 10.91
CA LEU A 10 0.44 9.79 11.77
C LEU A 10 0.76 10.08 13.24
N ARG A 11 1.89 9.59 13.76
CA ARG A 11 2.33 9.87 15.14
C ARG A 11 2.67 11.33 15.37
N ALA A 12 3.13 12.03 14.34
CA ALA A 12 3.39 13.47 14.38
C ALA A 12 2.13 14.33 14.23
N GLY A 13 0.93 13.72 14.12
CA GLY A 13 -0.32 14.45 13.89
C GLY A 13 -0.42 15.07 12.49
N LEU A 14 0.40 14.61 11.54
CA LEU A 14 0.37 15.09 10.16
C LEU A 14 -0.64 14.30 9.34
N PRO A 15 -1.31 14.93 8.36
CA PRO A 15 -2.18 14.23 7.44
C PRO A 15 -1.38 13.28 6.55
N VAL A 16 -1.99 12.14 6.24
CA VAL A 16 -1.51 11.16 5.26
C VAL A 16 -2.60 10.91 4.23
N ILE A 17 -2.23 10.86 2.96
CA ILE A 17 -3.13 10.66 1.83
C ILE A 17 -2.82 9.31 1.21
N GLY A 18 -3.85 8.48 1.07
CA GLY A 18 -3.74 7.15 0.47
C GLY A 18 -4.96 6.81 -0.36
N THR A 19 -4.89 5.67 -1.04
CA THR A 19 -5.98 5.16 -1.89
C THR A 19 -6.13 3.64 -1.76
N PHE A 20 -7.25 3.12 -2.25
CA PHE A 20 -7.47 1.68 -2.39
C PHE A 20 -6.88 1.17 -3.71
N ALA A 21 -6.15 0.07 -3.65
CA ALA A 21 -5.80 -0.73 -4.83
C ALA A 21 -6.93 -1.71 -5.14
N PHE A 22 -7.91 -1.25 -5.92
CA PHE A 22 -9.01 -2.10 -6.41
C PHE A 22 -8.60 -2.99 -7.59
N PHE A 23 -7.64 -2.51 -8.40
CA PHE A 23 -7.11 -3.30 -9.49
C PHE A 23 -6.09 -4.28 -8.94
N GLY A 24 -6.31 -5.57 -9.22
CA GLY A 24 -5.49 -6.68 -8.76
C GLY A 24 -4.08 -6.75 -9.34
N ASP A 25 -3.53 -5.63 -9.79
CA ASP A 25 -2.28 -5.57 -10.55
C ASP A 25 -1.21 -4.77 -9.79
N PRO A 26 -0.03 -5.37 -9.52
CA PRO A 26 1.09 -4.68 -8.86
C PRO A 26 1.53 -3.39 -9.57
N ALA A 27 1.38 -3.28 -10.90
CA ALA A 27 1.72 -2.06 -11.63
C ALA A 27 0.90 -0.85 -11.15
N VAL A 28 -0.34 -1.07 -10.70
CA VAL A 28 -1.17 0.02 -10.14
C VAL A 28 -0.60 0.52 -8.82
N VAL A 29 -0.03 -0.37 -8.01
CA VAL A 29 0.65 0.01 -6.76
C VAL A 29 1.89 0.87 -7.05
N GLU A 30 2.67 0.50 -8.07
CA GLU A 30 3.84 1.29 -8.49
C GLU A 30 3.45 2.69 -8.99
N ILE A 31 2.35 2.78 -9.77
CA ILE A 31 1.78 4.06 -10.22
C ILE A 31 1.35 4.92 -9.04
N VAL A 32 0.67 4.32 -8.04
CA VAL A 32 0.23 5.04 -6.83
C VAL A 32 1.43 5.60 -6.05
N GLY A 33 2.50 4.82 -5.88
CA GLY A 33 3.71 5.31 -5.22
C GLY A 33 4.39 6.42 -6.01
N SER A 34 4.47 6.26 -7.34
CA SER A 34 5.02 7.29 -8.24
C SER A 34 4.18 8.59 -8.24
N ALA A 35 2.88 8.50 -7.95
CA ALA A 35 2.00 9.66 -7.81
C ALA A 35 2.15 10.39 -6.46
N GLY A 36 2.98 9.89 -5.53
CA GLY A 36 3.32 10.56 -4.28
C GLY A 36 2.32 10.35 -3.14
N PHE A 37 1.50 9.30 -3.21
CA PHE A 37 0.67 8.89 -2.07
C PHE A 37 1.52 8.40 -0.90
N ASP A 38 1.03 8.60 0.33
CA ASP A 38 1.71 8.14 1.54
C ASP A 38 1.51 6.63 1.74
N PHE A 39 0.36 6.08 1.34
CA PHE A 39 0.04 4.67 1.51
C PHE A 39 -0.96 4.16 0.48
N VAL A 40 -1.04 2.84 0.35
CA VAL A 40 -2.09 2.14 -0.41
C VAL A 40 -2.76 1.07 0.43
N ILE A 41 -4.06 0.91 0.27
CA ILE A 41 -4.82 -0.18 0.88
C ILE A 41 -4.90 -1.33 -0.12
N ILE A 42 -4.25 -2.44 0.21
CA ILE A 42 -4.39 -3.73 -0.47
C ILE A 42 -5.64 -4.40 0.09
N ASP A 43 -6.71 -4.40 -0.71
CA ASP A 43 -8.02 -4.86 -0.26
C ASP A 43 -8.19 -6.36 -0.41
N ALA A 44 -7.66 -7.13 0.54
CA ALA A 44 -7.88 -8.58 0.59
C ALA A 44 -9.25 -8.96 1.20
N GLU A 45 -10.17 -8.02 1.41
CA GLU A 45 -11.54 -8.32 1.84
C GLU A 45 -12.46 -8.50 0.62
N HIS A 46 -12.38 -7.56 -0.34
CA HIS A 46 -13.23 -7.55 -1.53
C HIS A 46 -12.50 -7.89 -2.84
N SER A 47 -11.19 -8.13 -2.77
CA SER A 47 -10.35 -8.59 -3.90
C SER A 47 -9.77 -9.99 -3.58
N PRO A 48 -8.93 -10.59 -4.46
CA PRO A 48 -8.36 -11.90 -4.22
C PRO A 48 -7.66 -12.01 -2.85
N ARG A 49 -7.98 -13.07 -2.10
CA ARG A 49 -7.43 -13.37 -0.77
C ARG A 49 -6.14 -14.19 -0.79
N ASP A 50 -5.51 -14.29 -1.96
CA ASP A 50 -4.32 -15.09 -2.12
C ASP A 50 -3.09 -14.39 -1.50
N LEU A 51 -2.35 -15.11 -0.64
CA LEU A 51 -1.16 -14.56 0.01
C LEU A 51 -0.02 -14.30 -0.99
N GLY A 52 0.05 -15.09 -2.06
CA GLY A 52 1.00 -14.83 -3.16
C GLY A 52 0.70 -13.51 -3.84
N TRP A 53 -0.57 -13.26 -4.14
CA TRP A 53 -1.03 -11.97 -4.68
C TRP A 53 -0.73 -10.80 -3.74
N VAL A 54 -1.05 -10.92 -2.44
CA VAL A 54 -0.71 -9.87 -1.44
C VAL A 54 0.80 -9.63 -1.39
N GLN A 55 1.62 -10.69 -1.45
CA GLN A 55 3.07 -10.58 -1.49
C GLN A 55 3.55 -9.76 -2.69
N GLU A 56 3.03 -10.01 -3.89
CA GLU A 56 3.43 -9.25 -5.08
C GLU A 56 3.01 -7.77 -4.98
N MET A 57 1.83 -7.48 -4.43
CA MET A 57 1.40 -6.10 -4.17
C MET A 57 2.30 -5.40 -3.15
N VAL A 58 2.73 -6.10 -2.08
CA VAL A 58 3.66 -5.56 -1.09
C VAL A 58 5.04 -5.31 -1.68
N ARG A 59 5.53 -6.20 -2.56
CA ARG A 59 6.81 -6.02 -3.28
C ARG A 59 6.78 -4.78 -4.19
N ALA A 60 5.68 -4.58 -4.92
CA ALA A 60 5.50 -3.38 -5.73
C ALA A 60 5.50 -2.11 -4.88
N ALA A 61 4.82 -2.12 -3.72
CA ALA A 61 4.81 -0.97 -2.81
C ALA A 61 6.22 -0.64 -2.28
N ASP A 62 7.00 -1.65 -1.91
CA ASP A 62 8.38 -1.48 -1.41
C ASP A 62 9.31 -0.90 -2.48
N ALA A 63 9.14 -1.30 -3.75
CA ALA A 63 9.92 -0.80 -4.88
C ALA A 63 9.76 0.72 -5.10
N VAL A 64 8.62 1.29 -4.71
CA VAL A 64 8.30 2.72 -4.86
C VAL A 64 8.21 3.48 -3.54
N ASP A 65 8.72 2.90 -2.44
CA ASP A 65 8.74 3.53 -1.10
C ASP A 65 7.34 3.98 -0.60
N LEU A 66 6.32 3.21 -0.96
CA LEU A 66 4.92 3.40 -0.59
C LEU A 66 4.54 2.45 0.54
N THR A 67 3.88 2.92 1.59
CA THR A 67 3.45 2.02 2.69
C THR A 67 2.24 1.18 2.29
N PRO A 68 2.35 -0.16 2.28
CA PRO A 68 1.20 -1.03 2.04
C PRO A 68 0.42 -1.30 3.34
N LEU A 69 -0.90 -1.09 3.31
CA LEU A 69 -1.82 -1.48 4.37
C LEU A 69 -2.73 -2.60 3.86
N VAL A 70 -2.68 -3.78 4.46
CA VAL A 70 -3.53 -4.91 4.04
C VAL A 70 -4.84 -4.88 4.84
N ARG A 71 -5.97 -4.78 4.14
CA ARG A 71 -7.29 -4.96 4.74
C ARG A 71 -7.68 -6.43 4.71
N VAL A 72 -7.97 -6.98 5.87
CA VAL A 72 -8.39 -8.38 6.10
C VAL A 72 -9.82 -8.41 6.70
N LEU A 73 -10.45 -9.59 6.74
CA LEU A 73 -11.72 -9.83 7.45
C LEU A 73 -11.54 -9.90 8.98
#